data_AF-A5Z4T9-F1
#
_entry.id   AF-A5Z4T9-F1
#
_cell.length_a   1.000
_cell.length_b   1.000
_cell.length_c   1.000
_cell.angle_alpha   90.00
_cell.angle_beta   90.00
_cell.angle_gamma   90.00
#
_symmetry.space_group_name_H-M   'P 1'
#
loop_
_entity.id
_entity.type
_entity.pdbx_description
1 polymer ?
#
loop_
_entity_poly.entity_id
_entity_poly.type
_entity_poly.pdbx_seq_one_letter_code
_entity_poly.pdbx_strand_id
1 'polypeptide(L)'
;MFYDENGKHVRTKKEILGEDGEIREGCHIVKKGEIYEKKLFTVKDERFKSNSFLDEVKRSYTDLINLYVKDENQKLQVFQRGSVYLATKKIGKRNPKAPEIEADNRKRQEWNRAVDMALISGIPEPQIMEVKQKRISEPIKSAISRKGRKANLFAKVVTMAIEALELMIETVLVKKYKESLEQKEQLQKTDASDMETVIPETERTEAEIKEPVERLPEPKQPEMTRMASKYPRFYKIYNELEQQNNAIYKKEKQRSAKKKELSEIKGWFKGRKKKELQEEIDDLTSQIRNMKDYLPKIVQKVGYRSVQEFLKDFKTAKFEYSQYQKAIAQWKQETGKEPELQPHGVRAKLVANRKKIEQEQKNTQRTRSQSKDRGAR
;
A
#
# COMPACT_ATOMS: atom_id res chain seq x y z
N MET A 1 -17.37 16.08 57.01
CA MET A 1 -16.74 16.84 55.91
C MET A 1 -17.47 18.17 55.78
N PHE A 2 -16.74 19.26 55.55
CA PHE A 2 -17.30 20.60 55.45
C PHE A 2 -17.24 21.04 54.00
N TYR A 3 -18.32 21.64 53.48
CA TYR A 3 -18.37 22.13 52.11
C TYR A 3 -18.81 23.59 52.09
N ASP A 4 -18.14 24.40 51.26
CA ASP A 4 -18.48 25.80 51.03
C ASP A 4 -19.73 25.97 50.14
N GLU A 5 -20.13 27.22 49.91
CA GLU A 5 -21.29 27.62 49.09
C GLU A 5 -21.21 27.10 47.65
N ASN A 6 -20.00 26.76 47.16
CA ASN A 6 -19.75 26.22 45.83
C ASN A 6 -19.63 24.67 45.82
N GLY A 7 -19.82 24.01 46.95
CA GLY A 7 -19.71 22.55 47.10
C GLY A 7 -18.27 22.04 47.13
N LYS A 8 -17.28 22.90 47.42
CA LYS A 8 -15.87 22.51 47.57
C LYS A 8 -15.56 22.19 49.03
N HIS A 9 -14.80 21.11 49.24
CA HIS A 9 -14.45 20.65 50.58
C HIS A 9 -13.48 21.60 51.28
N VAL A 10 -13.83 22.05 52.47
CA VAL A 10 -13.02 22.93 53.34
C VAL A 10 -12.54 22.19 54.59
N ARG A 11 -11.41 22.62 55.15
CA ARG A 11 -10.67 21.82 56.14
C ARG A 11 -11.23 21.99 57.55
N THR A 12 -11.72 23.17 57.89
CA THR A 12 -12.18 23.49 59.25
C THR A 12 -13.62 23.99 59.27
N LYS A 13 -14.34 23.71 60.37
CA LYS A 13 -15.71 24.18 60.58
C LYS A 13 -15.80 25.71 60.64
N LYS A 14 -14.73 26.41 61.07
CA LYS A 14 -14.69 27.87 61.14
C LYS A 14 -14.85 28.53 59.77
N GLU A 15 -14.43 27.85 58.72
CA GLU A 15 -14.52 28.36 57.33
C GLU A 15 -15.95 28.38 56.79
N ILE A 16 -16.93 27.75 57.45
CA ILE A 16 -18.33 27.71 57.01
C ILE A 16 -19.30 28.36 58.00
N LEU A 17 -18.78 28.91 59.10
CA LEU A 17 -19.57 29.63 60.11
C LEU A 17 -19.55 31.13 59.79
N GLY A 18 -20.72 31.77 59.88
CA GLY A 18 -20.85 33.22 59.79
C GLY A 18 -20.43 33.91 61.08
N GLU A 19 -20.46 35.25 61.08
CA GLU A 19 -20.15 36.07 62.27
C GLU A 19 -21.08 35.75 63.45
N ASP A 20 -22.29 35.27 63.16
CA ASP A 20 -23.34 34.94 64.12
C ASP A 20 -23.17 33.53 64.73
N GLY A 21 -22.16 32.76 64.27
CA GLY A 21 -21.92 31.39 64.72
C GLY A 21 -22.85 30.33 64.09
N GLU A 22 -23.71 30.73 63.14
CA GLU A 22 -24.52 29.83 62.32
C GLU A 22 -23.81 29.44 61.02
N ILE A 23 -24.25 28.35 60.37
CA ILE A 23 -23.66 27.90 59.09
C ILE A 23 -24.10 28.87 58.00
N ARG A 24 -23.15 29.41 57.23
CA ARG A 24 -23.44 30.33 56.12
C ARG A 24 -24.37 29.69 55.09
N GLU A 25 -25.29 30.48 54.56
CA GLU A 25 -26.31 30.03 53.61
C GLU A 25 -25.65 29.38 52.38
N GLY A 26 -25.99 28.12 52.09
CA GLY A 26 -25.37 27.32 51.02
C GLY A 26 -24.18 26.44 51.44
N CYS A 27 -23.58 26.68 52.61
CA CYS A 27 -22.58 25.75 53.18
C CYS A 27 -23.27 24.55 53.84
N HIS A 28 -22.65 23.37 53.79
CA HIS A 28 -23.22 22.17 54.41
C HIS A 28 -22.17 21.29 55.09
N ILE A 29 -22.60 20.59 56.14
CA ILE A 29 -21.77 19.68 56.93
C ILE A 29 -22.29 18.27 56.72
N VAL A 30 -21.49 17.42 56.11
CA VAL A 30 -21.76 15.98 56.04
C VAL A 30 -21.17 15.31 57.27
N LYS A 31 -22.02 14.74 58.13
CA LYS A 31 -21.57 14.05 59.34
C LYS A 31 -20.93 12.71 58.98
N LYS A 32 -20.12 12.18 59.90
CA LYS A 32 -19.45 10.89 59.72
C LYS A 32 -20.51 9.77 59.68
N GLY A 33 -20.65 9.12 58.54
CA GLY A 33 -21.66 8.07 58.30
C GLY A 33 -22.80 8.49 57.35
N GLU A 34 -22.91 9.78 57.03
CA GLU A 34 -23.84 10.25 56.00
C GLU A 34 -23.26 10.01 54.59
N ILE A 35 -24.14 9.64 53.66
CA ILE A 35 -23.77 9.38 52.25
C ILE A 35 -23.47 10.74 51.60
N TYR A 36 -22.24 10.92 51.11
CA TYR A 36 -21.89 12.03 50.24
C TYR A 36 -21.60 11.53 48.82
N GLU A 37 -22.12 12.23 47.81
CA GLU A 37 -21.77 11.95 46.42
C GLU A 37 -20.37 12.48 46.12
N LYS A 38 -19.43 11.59 45.83
CA LYS A 38 -18.13 11.95 45.27
C LYS A 38 -18.19 11.88 43.73
N LYS A 39 -18.25 13.02 43.05
CA LYS A 39 -18.13 13.09 41.58
C LYS A 39 -16.68 12.83 41.16
N LEU A 40 -16.30 11.56 41.06
CA LEU A 40 -14.97 11.11 40.60
C LEU A 40 -14.75 11.25 39.08
N PHE A 41 -15.84 11.29 38.31
CA PHE A 41 -15.79 11.33 36.85
C PHE A 41 -16.18 12.73 36.35
N THR A 42 -15.30 13.35 35.57
CA THR A 42 -15.55 14.61 34.86
C THR A 42 -16.33 14.36 33.55
N VAL A 43 -16.65 15.44 32.83
CA VAL A 43 -17.21 15.34 31.47
C VAL A 43 -16.22 14.55 30.59
N LYS A 44 -16.72 13.50 29.94
CA LYS A 44 -15.92 12.66 29.05
C LYS A 44 -15.37 13.52 27.90
N ASP A 45 -14.05 13.50 27.72
CA ASP A 45 -13.40 14.09 26.55
C ASP A 45 -13.99 13.48 25.27
N GLU A 46 -14.51 14.34 24.40
CA GLU A 46 -15.14 13.96 23.13
C GLU A 46 -14.17 13.25 22.20
N ARG A 47 -12.86 13.49 22.34
CA ARG A 47 -11.81 12.78 21.59
C ARG A 47 -11.96 11.27 21.72
N PHE A 48 -12.31 10.76 22.90
CA PHE A 48 -12.49 9.32 23.14
C PHE A 48 -13.71 8.73 22.42
N LYS A 49 -14.67 9.56 22.00
CA LYS A 49 -15.83 9.14 21.19
C LYS A 49 -15.54 9.17 19.70
N SER A 50 -14.43 9.78 19.27
CA SER A 50 -14.08 9.88 17.86
C SER A 50 -13.70 8.51 17.26
N ASN A 51 -14.12 8.27 16.03
CA ASN A 51 -13.73 7.06 15.29
C ASN A 51 -12.23 7.00 15.00
N SER A 52 -11.59 8.16 14.83
CA SER A 52 -10.15 8.28 14.62
C SER A 52 -9.35 7.77 15.83
N PHE A 53 -9.74 8.16 17.05
CA PHE A 53 -9.12 7.67 18.28
C PHE A 53 -9.19 6.14 18.37
N LEU A 54 -10.36 5.56 18.10
CA LEU A 54 -10.54 4.12 18.15
C LEU A 54 -9.69 3.38 17.09
N ASP A 55 -9.53 3.96 15.90
CA ASP A 55 -8.69 3.38 14.85
C ASP A 55 -7.19 3.47 15.19
N GLU A 56 -6.75 4.58 15.78
CA GLU A 56 -5.38 4.79 16.27
C GLU A 56 -5.02 3.80 17.36
N VAL A 57 -5.85 3.72 18.41
CA VAL A 57 -5.64 2.83 19.56
C VAL A 57 -5.62 1.37 19.12
N LYS A 58 -6.53 0.96 18.23
CA LYS A 58 -6.53 -0.42 17.69
C LYS A 58 -5.23 -0.77 17.00
N ARG A 59 -4.67 0.15 16.20
CA ARG A 59 -3.38 -0.07 15.51
C ARG A 59 -2.25 -0.18 16.52
N SER A 60 -2.16 0.80 17.44
CA SER A 60 -1.10 0.85 18.46
C SER A 60 -1.05 -0.43 19.30
N TYR A 61 -2.18 -0.85 19.88
CA TYR A 61 -2.22 -2.09 20.67
C TYR A 61 -1.96 -3.34 19.82
N THR A 62 -2.41 -3.36 18.56
CA THR A 62 -2.14 -4.52 17.69
C THR A 62 -0.66 -4.63 17.34
N ASP A 63 0.00 -3.52 17.05
CA ASP A 63 1.44 -3.51 16.80
C ASP A 63 2.23 -3.95 18.05
N LEU A 64 1.80 -3.49 19.24
CA LEU A 64 2.37 -3.94 20.51
C LEU A 64 2.18 -5.44 20.72
N ILE A 65 0.98 -5.98 20.49
CA ILE A 65 0.71 -7.44 20.61
C ILE A 65 1.60 -8.21 19.62
N ASN A 66 1.67 -7.77 18.37
CA ASN A 66 2.44 -8.43 17.32
C ASN A 66 3.95 -8.45 17.55
N LEU A 67 4.48 -7.55 18.38
CA LEU A 67 5.87 -7.56 18.81
C LEU A 67 6.20 -8.82 19.62
N TYR A 68 5.24 -9.33 20.39
CA TYR A 68 5.40 -10.51 21.24
C TYR A 68 4.99 -11.83 20.53
N VAL A 69 4.32 -11.75 19.38
CA VAL A 69 3.88 -12.93 18.63
C VAL A 69 5.02 -13.44 17.74
N LYS A 70 5.56 -14.62 18.07
CA LYS A 70 6.65 -15.27 17.33
C LYS A 70 6.23 -15.83 15.97
N ASP A 71 5.06 -16.47 15.90
CA ASP A 71 4.53 -17.06 14.67
C ASP A 71 3.86 -15.98 13.80
N GLU A 72 4.36 -15.79 12.58
CA GLU A 72 3.79 -14.81 11.65
C GLU A 72 2.32 -15.08 11.33
N ASN A 73 1.90 -16.35 11.34
CA ASN A 73 0.52 -16.73 11.05
C ASN A 73 -0.45 -16.34 12.16
N GLN A 74 0.07 -16.08 13.37
CA GLN A 74 -0.72 -15.68 14.53
C GLN A 74 -0.75 -14.15 14.73
N LYS A 75 0.03 -13.40 13.94
CA LYS A 75 0.03 -11.94 14.02
C LYS A 75 -1.34 -11.38 13.64
N LEU A 76 -1.84 -10.48 14.47
CA LEU A 76 -3.11 -9.81 14.30
C LEU A 76 -3.00 -8.75 13.19
N GLN A 77 -4.03 -8.68 12.35
CA GLN A 77 -4.16 -7.63 11.33
C GLN A 77 -5.35 -6.73 11.68
N VAL A 78 -5.11 -5.42 11.69
CA VAL A 78 -6.17 -4.42 11.84
C VAL A 78 -6.70 -4.06 10.47
N PHE A 79 -7.99 -4.33 10.25
CA PHE A 79 -8.65 -3.91 9.03
C PHE A 79 -8.85 -2.38 9.02
N GLN A 80 -8.44 -1.72 7.93
CA GLN A 80 -8.61 -0.29 7.78
C GLN A 80 -10.03 0.05 7.31
N ARG A 81 -10.73 0.89 8.08
CA ARG A 81 -12.04 1.42 7.66
C ARG A 81 -11.88 2.22 6.37
N GLY A 82 -12.78 2.00 5.41
CA GLY A 82 -12.70 2.63 4.09
C GLY A 82 -11.69 1.99 3.12
N SER A 83 -11.05 0.87 3.47
CA SER A 83 -10.23 0.12 2.52
C SER A 83 -11.07 -0.50 1.40
N VAL A 84 -10.44 -0.78 0.25
CA VAL A 84 -11.00 -1.53 -0.89
C VAL A 84 -11.36 -2.99 -0.54
N TYR A 85 -10.71 -3.56 0.47
CA TYR A 85 -10.93 -4.94 0.90
C TYR A 85 -12.24 -5.11 1.71
N LEU A 86 -12.68 -6.35 1.90
CA LEU A 86 -13.75 -6.72 2.83
C LEU A 86 -13.16 -7.45 4.04
N ALA A 87 -13.52 -6.98 5.24
CA ALA A 87 -13.08 -7.56 6.49
C ALA A 87 -13.75 -8.91 6.75
N THR A 88 -12.95 -9.96 6.98
CA THR A 88 -13.47 -11.26 7.41
C THR A 88 -13.96 -11.19 8.86
N LYS A 89 -15.00 -11.96 9.16
CA LYS A 89 -15.54 -12.07 10.52
C LYS A 89 -14.80 -13.18 11.26
N LYS A 90 -14.35 -12.93 12.48
CA LYS A 90 -13.82 -13.98 13.36
C LYS A 90 -14.95 -14.94 13.74
N ILE A 91 -14.66 -16.24 13.73
CA ILE A 91 -15.58 -17.31 14.14
C ILE A 91 -15.18 -17.75 15.54
N GLY A 92 -16.06 -17.56 16.52
CA GLY A 92 -15.86 -18.03 17.89
C GLY A 92 -16.03 -19.55 18.00
N LYS A 93 -15.47 -20.14 19.07
CA LYS A 93 -15.69 -21.55 19.40
C LYS A 93 -17.19 -21.80 19.63
N ARG A 94 -17.71 -22.93 19.14
CA ARG A 94 -19.12 -23.37 19.30
C ARG A 94 -20.17 -22.36 18.82
N ASN A 95 -19.89 -21.62 17.75
CA ASN A 95 -20.88 -20.72 17.15
C ASN A 95 -21.84 -21.50 16.22
N PRO A 96 -23.17 -21.52 16.48
CA PRO A 96 -24.12 -22.20 15.59
C PRO A 96 -24.17 -21.59 14.18
N LYS A 97 -23.77 -20.32 14.02
CA LYS A 97 -23.68 -19.64 12.71
C LYS A 97 -22.29 -19.73 12.07
N ALA A 98 -21.40 -20.57 12.60
CA ALA A 98 -20.09 -20.81 12.01
C ALA A 98 -20.15 -21.14 10.50
N PRO A 99 -20.99 -22.07 9.99
CA PRO A 99 -21.00 -22.41 8.57
C PRO A 99 -21.43 -21.24 7.69
N GLU A 100 -22.43 -20.45 8.11
CA GLU A 100 -22.87 -19.25 7.39
C GLU A 100 -21.77 -18.19 7.33
N ILE A 101 -21.08 -17.95 8.45
CA ILE A 101 -19.98 -16.98 8.53
C ILE A 101 -18.80 -17.44 7.68
N GLU A 102 -18.51 -18.73 7.65
CA GLU A 102 -17.45 -19.30 6.82
C GLU A 102 -17.75 -19.14 5.33
N ALA A 103 -18.98 -19.47 4.90
CA ALA A 103 -19.42 -19.26 3.52
C ALA A 103 -19.33 -17.78 3.10
N ASP A 104 -19.81 -16.88 3.96
CA ASP A 104 -19.68 -15.44 3.76
C ASP A 104 -18.20 -15.00 3.69
N ASN A 105 -17.34 -15.52 4.56
CA ASN A 105 -15.92 -15.18 4.59
C ASN A 105 -15.20 -15.68 3.33
N ARG A 106 -15.57 -16.84 2.78
CA ARG A 106 -15.07 -17.31 1.47
C ARG A 106 -15.38 -16.28 0.39
N LYS A 107 -16.60 -15.72 0.38
CA LYS A 107 -16.98 -14.64 -0.55
C LYS A 107 -16.21 -13.34 -0.32
N ARG A 108 -15.92 -12.97 0.92
CA ARG A 108 -15.04 -11.82 1.22
C ARG A 108 -13.62 -12.03 0.72
N GLN A 109 -13.09 -13.24 0.85
CA GLN A 109 -11.77 -13.59 0.33
C GLN A 109 -11.74 -13.59 -1.20
N GLU A 110 -12.77 -14.12 -1.87
CA GLU A 110 -12.91 -14.02 -3.33
C GLU A 110 -12.90 -12.57 -3.81
N TRP A 111 -13.66 -11.68 -3.14
CA TRP A 111 -13.61 -10.24 -3.40
C TRP A 111 -12.19 -9.67 -3.19
N ASN A 112 -11.53 -10.00 -2.07
CA ASN A 112 -10.19 -9.48 -1.79
C ASN A 112 -9.16 -9.91 -2.84
N ARG A 113 -9.23 -11.16 -3.32
CA ARG A 113 -8.42 -11.65 -4.44
C ARG A 113 -8.67 -10.86 -5.72
N ALA A 114 -9.93 -10.58 -6.04
CA ALA A 114 -10.30 -9.77 -7.21
C ALA A 114 -9.79 -8.33 -7.08
N VAL A 115 -9.81 -7.76 -5.87
CA VAL A 115 -9.24 -6.45 -5.57
C VAL A 115 -7.72 -6.44 -5.78
N ASP A 116 -7.00 -7.44 -5.29
CA ASP A 116 -5.54 -7.53 -5.51
C ASP A 116 -5.21 -7.54 -7.01
N MET A 117 -5.92 -8.37 -7.80
CA MET A 117 -5.81 -8.41 -9.27
C MET A 117 -6.13 -7.05 -9.91
N ALA A 118 -7.19 -6.38 -9.48
CA ALA A 118 -7.58 -5.06 -9.98
C ALA A 118 -6.49 -4.01 -9.73
N LEU A 119 -5.92 -3.99 -8.53
CA LEU A 119 -4.86 -3.06 -8.16
C LEU A 119 -3.59 -3.29 -8.98
N ILE A 120 -3.17 -4.55 -9.14
CA ILE A 120 -1.99 -4.91 -9.95
C ILE A 120 -2.24 -4.59 -11.43
N SER A 121 -3.45 -4.84 -11.92
CA SER A 121 -3.83 -4.52 -13.30
C SER A 121 -3.89 -3.02 -13.58
N GLY A 122 -3.82 -2.17 -12.56
CA GLY A 122 -3.73 -0.71 -12.69
C GLY A 122 -5.06 0.03 -12.52
N ILE A 123 -6.11 -0.64 -12.03
CA ILE A 123 -7.40 0.01 -11.74
C ILE A 123 -7.22 0.96 -10.55
N PRO A 124 -7.64 2.23 -10.65
CA PRO A 124 -7.56 3.18 -9.53
C PRO A 124 -8.39 2.75 -8.32
N GLU A 125 -7.85 2.94 -7.12
CA GLU A 125 -8.54 2.65 -5.85
C GLU A 125 -9.93 3.31 -5.74
N PRO A 126 -10.14 4.58 -6.18
CA PRO A 126 -11.46 5.20 -6.15
C PRO A 126 -12.52 4.44 -6.96
N GLN A 127 -12.15 3.86 -8.11
CA GLN A 127 -13.06 3.09 -8.94
C GLN A 127 -13.45 1.77 -8.25
N ILE A 128 -12.48 1.07 -7.63
CA ILE A 128 -12.75 -0.15 -6.87
C ILE A 128 -13.66 0.16 -5.67
N MET A 129 -13.43 1.29 -4.99
CA MET A 129 -14.27 1.76 -3.88
C MET A 129 -15.69 2.09 -4.33
N GLU A 130 -15.86 2.72 -5.49
CA GLU A 130 -17.16 3.00 -6.08
C GLU A 130 -17.93 1.69 -6.36
N VAL A 131 -17.26 0.69 -6.92
CA VAL A 131 -17.85 -0.63 -7.19
C VAL A 131 -18.26 -1.28 -5.87
N LYS A 132 -17.39 -1.26 -4.86
CA LYS A 132 -17.72 -1.76 -3.51
C LYS A 132 -18.94 -1.06 -2.94
N GLN A 133 -19.03 0.27 -3.09
CA GLN A 133 -20.13 1.05 -2.55
C GLN A 133 -21.45 0.75 -3.28
N LYS A 134 -21.47 0.89 -4.60
CA LYS A 134 -22.67 0.75 -5.44
C LYS A 134 -23.13 -0.69 -5.60
N ARG A 135 -22.22 -1.66 -5.66
CA ARG A 135 -22.54 -3.07 -5.90
C ARG A 135 -22.63 -3.90 -4.63
N ILE A 136 -22.05 -3.48 -3.49
CA ILE A 136 -22.07 -4.26 -2.25
C ILE A 136 -22.78 -3.49 -1.12
N SER A 137 -22.25 -2.34 -0.70
CA SER A 137 -22.74 -1.61 0.47
C SER A 137 -24.21 -1.18 0.33
N GLU A 138 -24.55 -0.50 -0.76
CA GLU A 138 -25.89 0.06 -0.99
C GLU A 138 -26.97 -1.02 -1.22
N PRO A 139 -26.72 -2.06 -2.05
CA PRO A 139 -27.70 -3.13 -2.22
C PRO A 139 -27.95 -3.91 -0.93
N ILE A 140 -26.90 -4.18 -0.14
CA ILE A 140 -27.05 -4.85 1.16
C ILE A 140 -27.84 -3.97 2.13
N LYS A 141 -27.49 -2.69 2.27
CA LYS A 141 -28.19 -1.75 3.16
C LYS A 141 -29.66 -1.65 2.80
N SER A 142 -29.96 -1.49 1.50
CA SER A 142 -31.33 -1.39 0.98
C SER A 142 -32.12 -2.68 1.19
N ALA A 143 -31.51 -3.84 0.92
CA ALA A 143 -32.17 -5.12 1.08
C ALA A 143 -32.47 -5.46 2.55
N ILE A 144 -31.53 -5.16 3.46
CA ILE A 144 -31.74 -5.32 4.92
C ILE A 144 -32.86 -4.40 5.40
N SER A 145 -32.89 -3.14 4.94
CA SER A 145 -33.93 -2.17 5.33
C SER A 145 -35.33 -2.57 4.86
N ARG A 146 -35.47 -3.19 3.68
CA ARG A 146 -36.78 -3.54 3.10
C ARG A 146 -37.28 -4.92 3.52
N LYS A 147 -36.40 -5.92 3.56
CA LYS A 147 -36.77 -7.35 3.67
C LYS A 147 -36.10 -8.08 4.83
N GLY A 148 -35.38 -7.36 5.70
CA GLY A 148 -34.61 -7.94 6.80
C GLY A 148 -33.38 -8.73 6.35
N ARG A 149 -32.71 -9.39 7.28
CA ARG A 149 -31.54 -10.24 6.99
C ARG A 149 -32.00 -11.59 6.44
N LYS A 150 -31.66 -11.89 5.19
CA LYS A 150 -31.89 -13.20 4.55
C LYS A 150 -30.57 -13.95 4.36
N ALA A 151 -30.61 -15.26 4.56
CA ALA A 151 -29.50 -16.15 4.20
C ALA A 151 -29.17 -16.00 2.70
N ASN A 152 -27.89 -16.16 2.34
CA ASN A 152 -27.36 -16.09 0.97
C ASN A 152 -27.45 -14.73 0.24
N LEU A 153 -28.15 -13.72 0.78
CA LEU A 153 -28.21 -12.39 0.18
C LEU A 153 -26.81 -11.79 -0.02
N PHE A 154 -25.97 -11.87 1.02
CA PHE A 154 -24.60 -11.39 0.98
C PHE A 154 -23.79 -12.07 -0.12
N ALA A 155 -23.84 -13.40 -0.17
CA ALA A 155 -23.10 -14.19 -1.16
C ALA A 155 -23.49 -13.83 -2.61
N LYS A 156 -24.80 -13.65 -2.88
CA LYS A 156 -25.29 -13.27 -4.22
C LYS A 156 -24.79 -11.88 -4.62
N VAL A 157 -24.97 -10.90 -3.75
CA VAL A 157 -24.55 -9.51 -4.01
C VAL A 157 -23.04 -9.43 -4.25
N VAL A 158 -22.24 -10.09 -3.40
CA VAL A 158 -20.78 -10.08 -3.55
C VAL A 158 -20.34 -10.81 -4.81
N THR A 159 -20.98 -11.91 -5.19
CA THR A 159 -20.64 -12.63 -6.44
C THR A 159 -20.85 -11.74 -7.67
N MET A 160 -21.99 -11.05 -7.76
CA MET A 160 -22.24 -10.10 -8.85
C MET A 160 -21.24 -8.93 -8.87
N ALA A 161 -20.81 -8.46 -7.69
CA ALA A 161 -19.80 -7.42 -7.60
C ALA A 161 -18.42 -7.91 -8.05
N ILE A 162 -18.05 -9.16 -7.74
CA ILE A 162 -16.82 -9.79 -8.22
C ILE A 162 -16.84 -9.90 -9.74
N GLU A 163 -17.93 -10.39 -10.34
CA GLU A 163 -18.07 -10.48 -11.80
C GLU A 163 -17.91 -9.11 -12.47
N ALA A 164 -18.54 -8.07 -11.91
CA ALA A 164 -18.37 -6.70 -12.42
C ALA A 164 -16.90 -6.22 -12.33
N LEU A 165 -16.20 -6.54 -11.25
CA LEU A 165 -14.79 -6.21 -11.06
C LEU A 165 -13.89 -6.97 -12.03
N GLU A 166 -14.13 -8.27 -12.23
CA GLU A 166 -13.41 -9.11 -13.19
C GLU A 166 -13.58 -8.61 -14.63
N LEU A 167 -14.78 -8.17 -15.01
CA LEU A 167 -15.01 -7.53 -16.31
C LEU A 167 -14.18 -6.25 -16.48
N MET A 168 -14.12 -5.38 -15.46
CA MET A 168 -13.27 -4.18 -15.53
C MET A 168 -11.79 -4.54 -15.68
N ILE A 169 -11.31 -5.55 -14.95
CA ILE A 169 -9.94 -6.05 -15.08
C ILE A 169 -9.67 -6.48 -16.53
N GLU A 170 -10.56 -7.28 -17.11
CA GLU A 170 -10.42 -7.75 -18.49
C GLU A 170 -10.35 -6.57 -19.48
N THR A 171 -11.23 -5.57 -19.33
CA THR A 171 -11.19 -4.39 -20.22
C THR A 171 -9.87 -3.64 -20.15
N VAL A 172 -9.28 -3.49 -18.97
CA VAL A 172 -7.99 -2.80 -18.78
C VAL A 172 -6.85 -3.63 -19.36
N LEU A 173 -6.85 -4.95 -19.14
CA LEU A 173 -5.81 -5.84 -19.67
C LEU A 173 -5.84 -5.89 -21.21
N VAL A 174 -7.04 -5.92 -21.82
CA VAL A 174 -7.19 -5.86 -23.28
C VAL A 174 -6.68 -4.53 -23.83
N LYS A 175 -6.97 -3.40 -23.18
CA LYS A 175 -6.44 -2.08 -23.57
C LYS A 175 -4.92 -2.05 -23.53
N LYS A 176 -4.31 -2.47 -22.40
CA LYS A 176 -2.85 -2.58 -22.26
C LYS A 176 -2.21 -3.44 -23.34
N TYR A 177 -2.84 -4.55 -23.71
CA TYR A 177 -2.33 -5.42 -24.76
C TYR A 177 -2.37 -4.74 -26.14
N LYS A 178 -3.45 -4.03 -26.48
CA LYS A 178 -3.55 -3.26 -27.73
C LYS A 178 -2.52 -2.13 -27.80
N GLU A 179 -2.40 -1.35 -26.73
CA GLU A 179 -1.39 -0.27 -26.63
C GLU A 179 0.04 -0.82 -26.81
N SER A 180 0.34 -2.00 -26.24
CA SER A 180 1.64 -2.64 -26.43
C SER A 180 1.89 -3.12 -27.86
N LEU A 181 0.86 -3.51 -28.61
CA LEU A 181 0.99 -3.88 -30.02
C LEU A 181 1.21 -2.63 -30.88
N GLU A 182 0.43 -1.58 -30.66
CA GLU A 182 0.58 -0.30 -31.36
C GLU A 182 1.98 0.31 -31.15
N GLN A 183 2.53 0.23 -29.94
CA GLN A 183 3.91 0.67 -29.66
C GLN A 183 4.95 -0.17 -30.43
N LYS A 184 4.75 -1.49 -30.54
CA LYS A 184 5.64 -2.36 -31.31
C LYS A 184 5.55 -2.09 -32.81
N GLU A 185 4.35 -1.83 -33.32
CA GLU A 185 4.14 -1.46 -34.73
C GLU A 185 4.72 -0.08 -35.04
N GLN A 186 4.67 0.88 -34.11
CA GLN A 186 5.32 2.19 -34.26
C GLN A 186 6.84 2.07 -34.28
N LEU A 187 7.43 1.27 -33.38
CA LEU A 187 8.87 0.98 -33.37
C LEU A 187 9.33 0.29 -34.67
N GLN A 188 8.51 -0.62 -35.22
CA GLN A 188 8.81 -1.27 -36.50
C GLN A 188 8.63 -0.35 -37.71
N LYS A 189 7.80 0.69 -37.64
CA LYS A 189 7.64 1.70 -38.69
C LYS A 189 8.78 2.73 -38.68
N THR A 190 9.33 3.08 -37.51
CA THR A 190 10.51 3.95 -37.40
C THR A 190 11.80 3.25 -37.81
N ASP A 191 11.84 1.92 -37.84
CA ASP A 191 12.98 1.14 -38.35
C ASP A 191 12.97 0.98 -39.89
N ALA A 192 11.90 1.41 -40.59
CA ALA A 192 11.75 1.29 -42.05
C ALA A 192 11.68 2.62 -42.82
N SER A 193 11.70 3.76 -42.12
CA SER A 193 11.82 5.10 -42.69
C SER A 193 12.65 5.92 -41.73
N ASP A 194 13.95 6.05 -42.03
CA ASP A 194 14.77 7.25 -41.86
C ASP A 194 16.25 6.86 -41.88
N MET A 195 16.72 6.51 -43.09
CA MET A 195 18.10 6.80 -43.49
C MET A 195 18.01 7.99 -44.45
N GLU A 196 17.87 9.19 -43.90
CA GLU A 196 18.19 10.40 -44.65
C GLU A 196 19.04 11.31 -43.77
N THR A 197 20.33 11.25 -44.07
CA THR A 197 21.36 12.23 -43.72
C THR A 197 20.92 13.64 -44.06
N VAL A 198 20.89 14.53 -43.07
CA VAL A 198 21.07 15.97 -43.31
C VAL A 198 22.01 16.53 -42.24
N ILE A 199 23.27 16.69 -42.64
CA ILE A 199 24.22 17.65 -42.08
C ILE A 199 23.74 19.06 -42.52
N PRO A 200 23.94 20.11 -41.70
CA PRO A 200 24.82 21.16 -42.20
C PRO A 200 25.86 21.60 -41.16
N GLU A 201 27.10 21.71 -41.63
CA GLU A 201 28.20 22.35 -40.93
C GLU A 201 28.10 23.88 -41.02
N THR A 202 28.48 24.52 -39.92
CA THR A 202 29.22 25.80 -39.77
C THR A 202 28.80 27.06 -40.53
N GLU A 203 28.53 28.13 -39.77
CA GLU A 203 29.14 29.45 -39.97
C GLU A 203 29.45 30.13 -38.60
N ARG A 204 30.66 30.72 -38.49
CA ARG A 204 31.10 31.68 -37.45
C ARG A 204 30.49 33.06 -37.81
N THR A 205 30.24 34.05 -36.94
CA THR A 205 31.18 34.94 -36.23
C THR A 205 30.40 36.01 -35.40
N GLU A 206 31.03 36.53 -34.32
CA GLU A 206 30.83 37.84 -33.64
C GLU A 206 29.51 38.03 -32.82
N ALA A 207 29.47 38.68 -31.64
CA ALA A 207 30.39 39.58 -30.97
C ALA A 207 30.23 39.51 -29.42
N GLU A 208 31.29 39.99 -28.79
CA GLU A 208 31.57 40.11 -27.36
C GLU A 208 30.68 41.14 -26.65
N ILE A 209 29.98 40.74 -25.57
CA ILE A 209 29.61 41.64 -24.47
C ILE A 209 29.89 40.91 -23.16
N LYS A 210 30.96 41.32 -22.48
CA LYS A 210 31.33 40.89 -21.13
C LYS A 210 30.59 41.77 -20.12
N GLU A 211 29.58 41.23 -19.46
CA GLU A 211 29.17 41.69 -18.12
C GLU A 211 29.53 40.61 -17.09
N PRO A 212 29.94 41.00 -15.87
CA PRO A 212 30.59 40.09 -14.94
C PRO A 212 29.57 39.19 -14.25
N VAL A 213 29.53 37.91 -14.65
CA VAL A 213 28.76 36.88 -13.97
C VAL A 213 29.33 36.66 -12.58
N GLU A 214 28.59 37.18 -11.60
CA GLU A 214 28.69 36.83 -10.19
C GLU A 214 28.76 35.31 -10.05
N ARG A 215 29.83 34.79 -9.44
CA ARG A 215 30.10 33.36 -9.30
C ARG A 215 28.98 32.67 -8.51
N LEU A 216 27.97 32.19 -9.23
CA LEU A 216 27.01 31.24 -8.69
C LEU A 216 27.77 29.99 -8.23
N PRO A 217 27.50 29.48 -7.02
CA PRO A 217 28.17 28.28 -6.51
C PRO A 217 27.91 27.11 -7.47
N GLU A 218 28.94 26.30 -7.74
CA GLU A 218 28.84 25.15 -8.64
C GLU A 218 27.58 24.32 -8.31
N PRO A 219 26.75 23.98 -9.33
CA PRO A 219 25.52 23.24 -9.09
C PRO A 219 25.87 21.86 -8.52
N LYS A 220 25.41 21.61 -7.29
CA LYS A 220 25.61 20.33 -6.59
C LYS A 220 24.83 19.23 -7.30
N GLN A 221 25.41 18.04 -7.41
CA GLN A 221 24.73 16.87 -7.98
C GLN A 221 23.44 16.58 -7.19
N PRO A 222 22.29 16.35 -7.86
CA PRO A 222 21.06 15.94 -7.21
C PRO A 222 21.26 14.69 -6.35
N GLU A 223 20.68 14.65 -5.15
CA GLU A 223 20.72 13.49 -4.26
C GLU A 223 19.44 12.65 -4.41
N MET A 224 19.55 11.32 -4.34
CA MET A 224 18.34 10.48 -4.31
C MET A 224 17.67 10.54 -2.95
N THR A 225 16.36 10.70 -2.96
CA THR A 225 15.51 10.51 -1.79
C THR A 225 15.59 9.06 -1.28
N ARG A 226 15.34 8.86 0.02
CA ARG A 226 15.28 7.52 0.65
C ARG A 226 14.30 6.59 -0.08
N MET A 227 13.14 7.08 -0.54
CA MET A 227 12.16 6.26 -1.25
C MET A 227 12.58 5.97 -2.70
N ALA A 228 13.07 6.96 -3.45
CA ALA A 228 13.69 6.76 -4.76
C ALA A 228 14.78 5.66 -4.74
N SER A 229 15.62 5.62 -3.70
CA SER A 229 16.66 4.59 -3.58
C SER A 229 16.15 3.15 -3.45
N LYS A 230 14.90 2.96 -2.99
CA LYS A 230 14.26 1.64 -2.89
C LYS A 230 13.64 1.19 -4.21
N TYR A 231 13.46 2.10 -5.18
CA TYR A 231 12.76 1.83 -6.43
C TYR A 231 13.30 0.60 -7.18
N PRO A 232 14.62 0.37 -7.34
CA PRO A 232 15.10 -0.82 -8.04
C PRO A 232 14.66 -2.14 -7.39
N ARG A 233 14.58 -2.18 -6.05
CA ARG A 233 14.09 -3.36 -5.32
C ARG A 233 12.58 -3.50 -5.46
N PHE A 234 11.84 -2.41 -5.35
CA PHE A 234 10.39 -2.44 -5.53
C PHE A 234 9.99 -2.82 -6.95
N TYR A 235 10.73 -2.37 -7.96
CA TYR A 235 10.49 -2.72 -9.35
C TYR A 235 10.58 -4.23 -9.59
N LYS A 236 11.55 -4.92 -8.97
CA LYS A 236 11.65 -6.39 -9.05
C LYS A 236 10.40 -7.10 -8.49
N ILE A 237 9.91 -6.62 -7.33
CA ILE A 237 8.71 -7.18 -6.67
C ILE A 237 7.46 -6.90 -7.50
N TYR A 238 7.34 -5.68 -8.02
CA TYR A 238 6.23 -5.29 -8.90
C TYR A 238 6.21 -6.15 -10.17
N ASN A 239 7.37 -6.39 -10.79
CA ASN A 239 7.47 -7.25 -11.96
C ASN A 239 7.07 -8.70 -11.65
N GLU A 240 7.43 -9.24 -10.47
CA GLU A 240 6.95 -10.56 -10.04
C GLU A 240 5.42 -10.61 -9.89
N LEU A 241 4.81 -9.56 -9.31
CA LEU A 241 3.35 -9.43 -9.21
C LEU A 241 2.70 -9.38 -10.61
N GLU A 242 3.23 -8.56 -11.51
CA GLU A 242 2.72 -8.40 -12.87
C GLU A 242 2.83 -9.69 -13.69
N GLN A 243 3.96 -10.41 -13.59
CA GLN A 243 4.15 -11.71 -14.22
C GLN A 243 3.14 -12.74 -13.72
N GLN A 244 2.93 -12.83 -12.40
CA GLN A 244 1.94 -13.73 -11.82
C GLN A 244 0.51 -13.36 -12.23
N ASN A 245 0.17 -12.06 -12.22
CA ASN A 245 -1.13 -11.56 -12.66
C ASN A 245 -1.41 -11.91 -14.13
N ASN A 246 -0.41 -11.78 -15.00
CA ASN A 246 -0.50 -12.16 -16.41
C ASN A 246 -0.66 -13.69 -16.59
N ALA A 247 0.02 -14.48 -15.76
CA ALA A 247 -0.13 -15.94 -15.78
C ALA A 247 -1.53 -16.39 -15.32
N ILE A 248 -2.10 -15.72 -14.29
CA ILE A 248 -3.48 -15.93 -13.85
C ILE A 248 -4.45 -15.62 -14.99
N TYR A 249 -4.30 -14.46 -15.64
CA TYR A 249 -5.17 -14.06 -16.74
C TYR A 249 -5.17 -15.08 -17.89
N LYS A 250 -3.99 -15.60 -18.29
CA LYS A 250 -3.88 -16.65 -19.31
C LYS A 250 -4.65 -17.92 -18.92
N LYS A 251 -4.52 -18.38 -17.66
CA LYS A 251 -5.26 -19.55 -17.16
C LYS A 251 -6.76 -19.29 -17.05
N GLU A 252 -7.17 -18.07 -16.68
CA GLU A 252 -8.59 -17.70 -16.66
C GLU A 252 -9.21 -17.77 -18.05
N LYS A 253 -8.48 -17.32 -19.09
CA LYS A 253 -8.89 -17.45 -20.49
C LYS A 253 -8.95 -18.92 -20.95
N GLN A 254 -8.02 -19.76 -20.53
CA GLN A 254 -8.08 -21.20 -20.79
C GLN A 254 -9.31 -21.84 -20.13
N ARG A 255 -9.58 -21.50 -18.87
CA ARG A 255 -10.75 -21.99 -18.14
C ARG A 255 -12.06 -21.54 -18.81
N SER A 256 -12.15 -20.30 -19.28
CA SER A 256 -13.35 -19.80 -19.96
C SER A 256 -13.56 -20.49 -21.31
N ALA A 257 -12.50 -20.74 -22.09
CA ALA A 257 -12.57 -21.53 -23.31
C ALA A 257 -13.09 -22.95 -23.05
N LYS A 258 -12.54 -23.66 -22.07
CA LYS A 258 -13.02 -25.02 -21.71
C LYS A 258 -14.47 -25.03 -21.19
N LYS A 259 -14.88 -24.01 -20.43
CA LYS A 259 -16.30 -23.85 -20.03
C LYS A 259 -17.22 -23.66 -21.23
N LYS A 260 -16.77 -22.89 -22.24
CA LYS A 260 -17.51 -22.72 -23.49
C LYS A 260 -17.62 -24.04 -24.25
N GLU A 261 -16.52 -24.77 -24.40
CA GLU A 261 -16.51 -26.11 -25.02
C GLU A 261 -17.48 -27.07 -24.30
N LEU A 262 -17.44 -27.11 -22.96
CA LEU A 262 -18.35 -27.94 -22.17
C LEU A 262 -19.83 -27.61 -22.44
N SER A 263 -20.15 -26.31 -22.62
CA SER A 263 -21.51 -25.85 -22.92
C SER A 263 -21.99 -26.21 -24.33
N GLU A 264 -21.06 -26.31 -25.28
CA GLU A 264 -21.33 -26.68 -26.68
C GLU A 264 -21.53 -28.19 -26.86
N ILE A 265 -21.09 -29.01 -25.89
CA ILE A 265 -21.35 -30.45 -25.89
C ILE A 265 -22.84 -30.74 -25.65
N LYS A 266 -23.58 -30.77 -26.76
CA LYS A 266 -24.95 -31.29 -26.85
C LYS A 266 -24.94 -32.81 -27.08
N GLY A 267 -25.77 -33.54 -26.35
CA GLY A 267 -25.97 -35.00 -26.49
C GLY A 267 -25.73 -35.82 -25.22
N TRP A 268 -26.63 -36.78 -24.94
CA TRP A 268 -26.63 -37.66 -23.76
C TRP A 268 -25.43 -38.63 -23.74
N PHE A 269 -25.01 -39.14 -24.90
CA PHE A 269 -23.92 -40.13 -25.02
C PHE A 269 -22.49 -39.58 -24.92
N LYS A 270 -22.30 -38.27 -24.66
CA LYS A 270 -20.98 -37.63 -24.53
C LYS A 270 -20.52 -37.50 -23.06
N GLY A 271 -21.06 -38.32 -22.16
CA GLY A 271 -20.83 -38.23 -20.71
C GLY A 271 -19.36 -38.27 -20.28
N ARG A 272 -18.54 -39.13 -20.91
CA ARG A 272 -17.11 -39.22 -20.63
C ARG A 272 -16.35 -37.92 -20.94
N LYS A 273 -16.57 -37.36 -22.14
CA LYS A 273 -15.97 -36.07 -22.54
C LYS A 273 -16.42 -34.91 -21.66
N LYS A 274 -17.68 -34.90 -21.22
CA LYS A 274 -18.18 -33.88 -20.26
C LYS A 274 -17.48 -33.99 -18.91
N LYS A 275 -17.27 -35.21 -18.42
CA LYS A 275 -16.57 -35.45 -17.15
C LYS A 275 -15.11 -35.02 -17.22
N GLU A 276 -14.41 -35.40 -18.29
CA GLU A 276 -13.01 -34.99 -18.53
C GLU A 276 -12.87 -33.46 -18.58
N LEU A 277 -13.72 -32.76 -19.36
CA LEU A 277 -13.71 -31.29 -19.38
C LEU A 277 -14.04 -30.66 -18.02
N GLN A 278 -14.96 -31.26 -17.25
CA GLN A 278 -15.30 -30.78 -15.91
C GLN A 278 -14.12 -30.91 -14.95
N GLU A 279 -13.43 -32.05 -14.96
CA GLU A 279 -12.22 -32.29 -14.16
C GLU A 279 -11.11 -31.27 -14.52
N GLU A 280 -10.90 -30.99 -15.81
CA GLU A 280 -9.94 -29.97 -16.26
C GLU A 280 -10.33 -28.54 -15.84
N ILE A 281 -11.62 -28.20 -15.85
CA ILE A 281 -12.12 -26.90 -15.38
C ILE A 281 -11.90 -26.77 -13.86
N ASP A 282 -12.11 -27.84 -13.10
CA ASP A 282 -11.94 -27.86 -11.65
C ASP A 282 -10.47 -27.77 -11.24
N ASP A 283 -9.58 -28.45 -11.97
CA ASP A 283 -8.12 -28.33 -11.83
C ASP A 283 -7.66 -26.90 -12.14
N LEU A 284 -8.05 -26.33 -13.30
CA LEU A 284 -7.73 -24.93 -13.63
C LEU A 284 -8.27 -23.95 -12.59
N THR A 285 -9.48 -24.18 -12.07
CA THR A 285 -10.08 -23.35 -11.03
C THR A 285 -9.26 -23.39 -9.74
N SER A 286 -8.77 -24.57 -9.36
CA SER A 286 -7.92 -24.76 -8.18
C SER A 286 -6.55 -24.11 -8.37
N GLN A 287 -5.93 -24.25 -9.53
CA GLN A 287 -4.66 -23.59 -9.86
C GLN A 287 -4.79 -22.07 -9.84
N ILE A 288 -5.82 -21.51 -10.49
CA ILE A 288 -6.08 -20.05 -10.49
C ILE A 288 -6.26 -19.54 -9.07
N ARG A 289 -7.00 -20.27 -8.22
CA ARG A 289 -7.19 -19.90 -6.82
C ARG A 289 -5.86 -19.87 -6.06
N ASN A 290 -5.03 -20.90 -6.21
CA ASN A 290 -3.72 -20.98 -5.55
C ASN A 290 -2.79 -19.83 -6.00
N MET A 291 -2.82 -19.48 -7.29
CA MET A 291 -2.06 -18.35 -7.82
C MET A 291 -2.56 -17.01 -7.28
N LYS A 292 -3.89 -16.80 -7.22
CA LYS A 292 -4.48 -15.61 -6.60
C LYS A 292 -4.10 -15.50 -5.11
N ASP A 293 -4.08 -16.63 -4.39
CA ASP A 293 -3.63 -16.69 -2.98
C ASP A 293 -2.11 -16.46 -2.80
N TYR A 294 -1.32 -16.60 -3.86
CA TYR A 294 0.12 -16.32 -3.85
C TYR A 294 0.45 -14.83 -4.02
N LEU A 295 -0.38 -14.05 -4.72
CA LEU A 295 -0.16 -12.61 -4.95
C LEU A 295 0.18 -11.80 -3.68
N PRO A 296 -0.65 -11.81 -2.61
CA PRO A 296 -0.33 -11.08 -1.39
C PRO A 296 0.92 -11.62 -0.68
N LYS A 297 1.29 -12.90 -0.86
CA LYS A 297 2.48 -13.49 -0.25
C LYS A 297 3.78 -12.90 -0.81
N ILE A 298 3.78 -12.46 -2.07
CA ILE A 298 4.94 -11.82 -2.72
C ILE A 298 5.35 -10.56 -1.95
N VAL A 299 4.38 -9.70 -1.62
CA VAL A 299 4.66 -8.45 -0.90
C VAL A 299 4.87 -8.67 0.60
N GLN A 300 4.24 -9.68 1.18
CA GLN A 300 4.42 -10.07 2.58
C GLN A 300 5.85 -10.55 2.88
N LYS A 301 6.49 -11.26 1.94
CA LYS A 301 7.92 -11.63 2.04
C LYS A 301 8.85 -10.43 2.22
N VAL A 302 8.41 -9.23 1.83
CA VAL A 302 9.19 -7.98 1.91
C VAL A 302 8.70 -7.09 3.07
N GLY A 303 7.74 -7.57 3.86
CA GLY A 303 7.23 -6.91 5.06
C GLY A 303 5.98 -6.04 4.85
N TYR A 304 5.36 -6.08 3.68
CA TYR A 304 4.11 -5.36 3.41
C TYR A 304 2.89 -6.20 3.81
N ARG A 305 1.87 -5.58 4.41
CA ARG A 305 0.67 -6.31 4.87
C ARG A 305 -0.28 -6.65 3.72
N SER A 306 -0.34 -5.79 2.71
CA SER A 306 -1.21 -5.93 1.54
C SER A 306 -0.54 -5.43 0.25
N VAL A 307 -1.09 -5.86 -0.89
CA VAL A 307 -0.68 -5.39 -2.22
C VAL A 307 -0.97 -3.88 -2.35
N GLN A 308 -2.09 -3.41 -1.79
CA GLN A 308 -2.44 -1.98 -1.77
C GLN A 308 -1.34 -1.12 -1.11
N GLU A 309 -0.87 -1.50 0.09
CA GLU A 309 0.18 -0.74 0.80
C GLU A 309 1.48 -0.70 -0.01
N PHE A 310 1.90 -1.85 -0.57
CA PHE A 310 3.08 -1.93 -1.41
C PHE A 310 2.96 -1.05 -2.67
N LEU A 311 1.83 -1.10 -3.37
CA LEU A 311 1.64 -0.34 -4.61
C LEU A 311 1.62 1.18 -4.36
N LYS A 312 1.14 1.63 -3.20
CA LYS A 312 1.22 3.04 -2.80
C LYS A 312 2.68 3.50 -2.69
N ASP A 313 3.48 2.76 -1.91
CA ASP A 313 4.91 3.04 -1.74
C ASP A 313 5.69 2.92 -3.06
N PHE A 314 5.34 1.94 -3.89
CA PHE A 314 5.92 1.76 -5.22
C PHE A 314 5.66 2.95 -6.13
N LYS A 315 4.41 3.47 -6.17
CA LYS A 315 4.07 4.67 -6.95
C LYS A 315 4.87 5.88 -6.50
N THR A 316 4.99 6.10 -5.18
CA THR A 316 5.81 7.18 -4.63
C THR A 316 7.29 7.00 -5.00
N ALA A 317 7.85 5.81 -4.81
CA ALA A 317 9.24 5.53 -5.16
C ALA A 317 9.51 5.69 -6.66
N LYS A 318 8.58 5.25 -7.52
CA LYS A 318 8.66 5.40 -8.99
C LYS A 318 8.66 6.87 -9.40
N PHE A 319 7.77 7.66 -8.81
CA PHE A 319 7.67 9.09 -9.08
C PHE A 319 8.96 9.81 -8.67
N GLU A 320 9.41 9.64 -7.42
CA GLU A 320 10.64 10.28 -6.94
C GLU A 320 11.88 9.84 -7.72
N TYR A 321 11.98 8.55 -8.08
CA TYR A 321 13.08 8.06 -8.91
C TYR A 321 13.06 8.69 -10.31
N SER A 322 11.89 8.85 -10.93
CA SER A 322 11.77 9.53 -12.22
C SER A 322 12.17 11.00 -12.14
N GLN A 323 11.80 11.71 -11.08
CA GLN A 323 12.22 13.10 -10.86
C GLN A 323 13.73 13.20 -10.69
N TYR A 324 14.33 12.30 -9.91
CA TYR A 324 15.78 12.22 -9.74
C TYR A 324 16.51 11.98 -11.07
N GLN A 325 16.01 11.05 -11.90
CA GLN A 325 16.59 10.78 -13.22
C GLN A 325 16.56 12.02 -14.13
N LYS A 326 15.45 12.78 -14.11
CA LYS A 326 15.34 14.05 -14.85
C LYS A 326 16.33 15.09 -14.33
N ALA A 327 16.43 15.23 -13.01
CA ALA A 327 17.36 16.19 -12.39
C ALA A 327 18.82 15.86 -12.70
N ILE A 328 19.22 14.59 -12.69
CA ILE A 328 20.57 14.20 -13.12
C ILE A 328 20.80 14.53 -14.59
N ALA A 329 19.82 14.25 -15.46
CA ALA A 329 19.98 14.51 -16.89
C ALA A 329 20.20 16.01 -17.15
N GLN A 330 19.44 16.88 -16.47
CA GLN A 330 19.63 18.34 -16.52
C GLN A 330 20.99 18.75 -15.96
N TRP A 331 21.37 18.26 -14.78
CA TRP A 331 22.67 18.56 -14.17
C TRP A 331 23.85 18.12 -15.05
N LYS A 332 23.73 16.97 -15.73
CA LYS A 332 24.73 16.46 -16.68
C LYS A 332 24.86 17.38 -17.90
N GLN A 333 23.74 17.94 -18.39
CA GLN A 333 23.75 18.91 -19.48
C GLN A 333 24.40 20.24 -19.07
N GLU A 334 24.11 20.72 -17.85
CA GLU A 334 24.63 22.00 -17.34
C GLU A 334 26.12 21.95 -16.98
N THR A 335 26.59 20.83 -16.41
CA THR A 335 27.98 20.72 -15.91
C THR A 335 28.92 19.99 -16.85
N GLY A 336 28.40 19.18 -17.78
CA GLY A 336 29.20 18.26 -18.60
C GLY A 336 29.90 17.14 -17.80
N LYS A 337 29.72 17.08 -16.48
CA LYS A 337 30.34 16.08 -15.58
C LYS A 337 29.53 14.79 -15.58
N GLU A 338 30.21 13.65 -15.48
CA GLU A 338 29.52 12.36 -15.33
C GLU A 338 29.01 12.19 -13.90
N PRO A 339 27.73 11.84 -13.68
CA PRO A 339 27.15 11.77 -12.34
C PRO A 339 27.78 10.65 -11.52
N GLU A 340 28.21 10.97 -10.29
CA GLU A 340 28.72 9.95 -9.38
C GLU A 340 27.58 9.02 -8.94
N LEU A 341 27.83 7.71 -8.98
CA LEU A 341 26.90 6.71 -8.47
C LEU A 341 26.74 6.88 -6.96
N GLN A 342 25.58 7.37 -6.51
CA GLN A 342 25.30 7.44 -5.08
C GLN A 342 25.04 6.04 -4.51
N PRO A 343 25.90 5.52 -3.61
CA PRO A 343 25.70 4.22 -3.03
C PRO A 343 24.55 4.27 -2.01
N HIS A 344 23.47 3.54 -2.29
CA HIS A 344 22.31 3.47 -1.39
C HIS A 344 22.23 2.17 -0.60
N GLY A 345 21.95 2.31 0.70
CA GLY A 345 21.96 1.22 1.67
C GLY A 345 23.31 1.09 2.38
N VAL A 346 23.26 0.68 3.66
CA VAL A 346 24.45 0.60 4.54
C VAL A 346 25.58 -0.22 3.88
N ARG A 347 25.23 -1.34 3.24
CA ARG A 347 26.20 -2.20 2.56
C ARG A 347 26.86 -1.55 1.34
N ALA A 348 26.11 -0.82 0.52
CA ALA A 348 26.67 -0.10 -0.64
C ALA A 348 27.57 1.05 -0.18
N LYS A 349 27.16 1.79 0.87
CA LYS A 349 27.98 2.84 1.48
C LYS A 349 29.29 2.30 2.05
N LEU A 350 29.24 1.14 2.73
CA LEU A 350 30.43 0.46 3.22
C LEU A 350 31.37 0.01 2.09
N VAL A 351 30.83 -0.53 1.00
CA VAL A 351 31.63 -0.93 -0.18
C VAL A 351 32.28 0.29 -0.85
N ALA A 352 31.53 1.38 -1.02
CA ALA A 352 32.07 2.62 -1.59
C ALA A 352 33.16 3.24 -0.71
N ASN A 353 32.95 3.30 0.61
CA ASN A 353 33.97 3.76 1.56
C ASN A 353 35.21 2.85 1.54
N ARG A 354 35.03 1.53 1.45
CA ARG A 354 36.16 0.59 1.34
C ARG A 354 36.99 0.85 0.09
N LYS A 355 36.35 1.09 -1.06
CA LYS A 355 37.05 1.44 -2.31
C LYS A 355 37.78 2.79 -2.20
N LYS A 356 37.17 3.80 -1.57
CA LYS A 356 37.82 5.11 -1.32
C LYS A 356 39.07 4.95 -0.45
N ILE A 357 38.98 4.21 0.64
CA ILE A 357 40.13 3.90 1.53
C ILE A 357 41.24 3.17 0.76
N GLU A 358 40.89 2.19 -0.09
CA GLU A 358 41.88 1.44 -0.87
C GLU A 358 42.55 2.31 -1.95
N GLN A 359 41.81 3.23 -2.58
CA GLN A 359 42.36 4.22 -3.51
C GLN A 359 43.27 5.23 -2.83
N GLU A 360 42.86 5.74 -1.66
CA GLU A 360 43.70 6.63 -0.85
C GLU A 360 45.00 5.94 -0.45
N GLN A 361 44.95 4.70 0.03
CA GLN A 361 46.14 3.91 0.36
C GLN A 361 47.08 3.71 -0.85
N LYS A 362 46.54 3.41 -2.03
CA LYS A 362 47.33 3.30 -3.28
C LYS A 362 47.97 4.64 -3.68
N ASN A 363 47.26 5.74 -3.49
CA ASN A 363 47.79 7.08 -3.75
C ASN A 363 48.87 7.50 -2.75
N THR A 364 48.72 7.15 -1.46
CA THR A 364 49.76 7.38 -0.44
C THR A 364 51.01 6.53 -0.69
N GLN A 365 50.86 5.30 -1.18
CA GLN A 365 52.00 4.46 -1.57
C GLN A 365 52.76 5.03 -2.79
N ARG A 366 52.05 5.50 -3.82
CA ARG A 366 52.65 6.12 -5.02
C ARG A 366 53.40 7.42 -4.71
N THR A 367 52.85 8.27 -3.84
CA THR A 367 53.52 9.51 -3.42
C THR A 367 54.77 9.23 -2.58
N ARG A 368 54.75 8.18 -1.75
CA ARG A 368 55.93 7.77 -0.96
C ARG A 368 57.04 7.17 -1.83
N SER A 369 56.70 6.42 -2.89
CA SER A 369 57.70 5.89 -3.84
C SER A 369 58.32 6.97 -4.73
N GLN A 370 57.56 7.99 -5.16
CA GLN A 370 58.11 9.12 -5.91
C GLN A 370 59.03 10.03 -5.09
N SER A 371 58.83 10.12 -3.76
CA SER A 371 59.71 10.93 -2.90
C SER A 371 61.11 10.35 -2.69
N LYS A 372 61.29 9.03 -2.90
CA LYS A 372 62.57 8.34 -2.70
C LYS A 372 63.54 8.45 -3.88
N ASP A 373 63.06 8.91 -5.04
CA ASP A 373 63.83 8.92 -6.29
C ASP A 373 64.47 10.29 -6.63
N ARG A 374 64.40 11.27 -5.71
CA ARG A 374 64.97 12.63 -5.90
C ARG A 374 66.22 12.91 -5.07
N GLY A 375 66.87 11.89 -4.53
CA GLY A 375 67.97 12.02 -3.57
C GLY A 375 69.19 11.15 -3.85
N ALA A 376 69.58 11.00 -5.12
CA ALA A 376 70.88 10.45 -5.48
C ALA A 376 71.51 11.35 -6.56
N ARG A 377 72.20 12.41 -6.11
CA ARG A 377 73.21 13.13 -6.87
C ARG A 377 74.54 12.93 -6.17
#